data_AF-A0A540LXW9-F1
#
_entry.id   AF-A0A540LXW9-F1
#
_cell.length_a   1.000
_cell.length_b   1.000
_cell.length_c   1.000
_cell.angle_alpha   90.00
_cell.angle_beta   90.00
_cell.angle_gamma   90.00
#
_symmetry.space_group_name_H-M   'P 1'
#
loop_
_entity.id
_entity.type
_entity.pdbx_description
1 polymer ?
#
loop_
_entity_poly.entity_id
_entity_poly.type
_entity_poly.pdbx_seq_one_letter_code
_entity_poly.pdbx_strand_id
1 'polypeptide(L)'
;MGVVKSNKRASFWSDVGALVRVKCVADWESWRAIPEELKRHMSDELVPNWDIAKSNPNVMKAIDNMFKSRFWEWKFDNQCVAELQQEPELLEKE
;
A
#
# COMPACT_ATOMS: atom_id res chain seq x y z
N MET A 1 -17.11 -18.25 21.85
CA MET A 1 -16.42 -17.02 21.40
C MET A 1 -14.93 -17.30 21.35
N GLY A 2 -14.41 -17.64 20.18
CA GLY A 2 -13.00 -18.03 20.04
C GLY A 2 -12.48 -17.63 18.67
N VAL A 3 -11.19 -17.30 18.63
CA VAL A 3 -10.40 -16.81 17.48
C VAL A 3 -10.28 -15.28 17.40
N VAL A 4 -9.56 -14.68 18.35
CA VAL A 4 -8.75 -13.46 18.10
C VAL A 4 -7.29 -13.90 17.98
N LYS A 5 -6.97 -14.68 16.95
CA LYS A 5 -5.57 -15.05 16.64
C LYS A 5 -5.19 -14.85 15.18
N SER A 6 -6.11 -14.36 14.35
CA SER A 6 -5.92 -14.18 12.90
C SER A 6 -5.54 -12.75 12.48
N ASN A 7 -5.55 -11.77 13.38
CA ASN A 7 -5.59 -10.37 12.93
C ASN A 7 -4.22 -9.71 12.67
N LYS A 8 -3.09 -10.19 13.22
CA LYS A 8 -1.82 -9.44 13.11
C LYS A 8 -1.34 -9.26 11.67
N ARG A 9 -1.43 -10.30 10.84
CA ARG A 9 -1.04 -10.18 9.42
C ARG A 9 -1.95 -9.24 8.65
N ALA A 10 -3.27 -9.32 8.91
CA ALA A 10 -4.26 -8.48 8.26
C ALA A 10 -4.13 -7.02 8.69
N SER A 11 -3.93 -6.76 9.99
CA SER A 11 -3.62 -5.43 10.53
C SER A 11 -2.35 -4.86 9.91
N PHE A 12 -1.26 -5.65 9.85
CA PHE A 12 -0.03 -5.19 9.21
C PHE A 12 -0.26 -4.84 7.73
N TRP A 13 -1.00 -5.70 7.01
CA TRP A 13 -1.40 -5.43 5.63
C TRP A 13 -2.23 -4.16 5.48
N SER A 14 -3.10 -3.88 6.45
CA SER A 14 -3.90 -2.67 6.50
C SER A 14 -3.03 -1.43 6.71
N ASP A 15 -2.14 -1.47 7.70
CA ASP A 15 -1.23 -0.36 8.02
C ASP A 15 -0.30 -0.03 6.84
N VAL A 16 0.29 -1.05 6.20
CA VAL A 16 1.10 -0.89 4.99
C VAL A 16 0.27 -0.25 3.87
N GLY A 17 -0.98 -0.68 3.68
CA GLY A 17 -1.88 -0.13 2.67
C GLY A 17 -2.22 1.34 2.92
N ALA A 18 -2.52 1.70 4.17
CA ALA A 18 -2.77 3.09 4.56
C ALA A 18 -1.54 3.96 4.31
N LEU A 19 -0.35 3.47 4.65
CA LEU A 19 0.89 4.20 4.48
C LEU A 19 1.24 4.42 3.01
N VAL A 20 1.03 3.41 2.15
CA VAL A 20 1.17 3.55 0.70
C VAL A 20 0.25 4.64 0.17
N ARG A 21 -1.03 4.66 0.57
CA ARG A 21 -2.01 5.67 0.14
C ARG A 21 -1.62 7.09 0.55
N VAL A 22 -0.98 7.26 1.71
CA VAL A 22 -0.59 8.57 2.24
C VAL A 22 0.73 9.07 1.65
N LYS A 23 1.70 8.17 1.41
CA LYS A 23 3.07 8.54 1.05
C LYS A 23 3.38 8.40 -0.43
N CYS A 24 2.64 7.56 -1.17
CA CYS A 24 2.88 7.34 -2.59
C CYS A 24 2.10 8.32 -3.45
N VAL A 25 2.71 8.75 -4.55
CA VAL A 25 2.11 9.61 -5.56
C VAL A 25 1.82 8.83 -6.84
N ALA A 26 0.73 9.18 -7.53
CA ALA A 26 0.21 8.38 -8.65
C ALA A 26 1.18 8.37 -9.85
N ASP A 27 1.99 9.42 -9.97
CA ASP A 27 2.97 9.61 -11.05
C ASP A 27 4.12 8.60 -11.00
N TRP A 28 4.34 7.91 -9.88
CA TRP A 28 5.37 6.88 -9.84
C TRP A 28 4.95 5.65 -10.65
N GLU A 29 5.76 5.32 -11.65
CA GLU A 29 5.48 4.20 -12.55
C GLU A 29 5.57 2.84 -11.84
N SER A 30 6.53 2.70 -10.91
CA SER A 30 6.78 1.45 -10.19
C SER A 30 7.33 1.69 -8.78
N TRP A 31 7.28 0.66 -7.93
CA TRP A 31 7.93 0.66 -6.62
C TRP A 31 9.44 0.99 -6.69
N ARG A 32 10.11 0.67 -7.82
CA ARG A 32 11.54 0.98 -8.01
C ARG A 32 11.79 2.46 -8.24
N ALA A 33 10.80 3.21 -8.73
CA ALA A 33 10.89 4.65 -8.96
C ALA A 33 10.76 5.46 -7.66
N ILE A 34 10.27 4.84 -6.58
CA ILE A 34 10.14 5.49 -5.28
C ILE A 34 11.53 5.69 -4.67
N PRO A 35 11.86 6.90 -4.17
CA PRO A 35 13.13 7.16 -3.50
C PRO A 35 13.37 6.22 -2.33
N GLU A 36 14.59 5.69 -2.20
CA GLU A 36 14.98 4.80 -1.09
C GLU A 36 14.81 5.47 0.29
N GLU A 37 15.02 6.79 0.37
CA GLU A 37 14.76 7.57 1.57
C GLU A 37 13.29 7.47 2.01
N LEU A 38 12.36 7.54 1.07
CA LEU A 38 10.94 7.44 1.39
C LEU A 38 10.57 6.01 1.81
N LYS A 39 11.12 4.99 1.15
CA LYS A 39 10.92 3.59 1.56
C LYS A 39 11.42 3.33 2.98
N ARG A 40 12.56 3.91 3.34
CA ARG A 40 13.10 3.87 4.70
C ARG A 40 12.15 4.56 5.68
N HIS A 41 11.71 5.79 5.40
CA HIS A 41 10.73 6.49 6.25
C HIS A 41 9.43 5.71 6.43
N MET A 42 8.91 5.08 5.37
CA MET A 42 7.72 4.23 5.47
C MET A 42 7.97 3.01 6.37
N SER A 43 9.18 2.45 6.34
CA SER A 43 9.55 1.35 7.23
C SER A 43 9.67 1.83 8.68
N ASP A 44 10.27 3.00 8.90
CA ASP A 44 10.45 3.61 10.22
C ASP A 44 9.11 3.96 10.88
N GLU A 45 8.11 4.42 10.11
CA GLU A 45 6.75 4.71 10.62
C GLU A 45 6.02 3.45 11.11
N LEU A 46 6.41 2.26 10.64
CA LEU A 46 5.85 1.00 11.11
C LEU A 46 6.54 0.46 12.38
N VAL A 47 7.77 0.88 12.67
CA VAL A 47 8.57 0.39 13.82
C VAL A 47 7.88 0.56 15.20
N PRO A 48 7.15 1.65 15.49
CA PRO A 48 6.48 1.80 16.80
C PRO A 48 5.39 0.75 17.04
N ASN A 49 4.73 0.30 15.97
CA ASN A 49 3.59 -0.62 16.03
C ASN A 49 4.01 -2.07 15.72
N TRP A 50 5.16 -2.26 15.10
CA TRP A 50 5.65 -3.54 14.58
C TRP A 50 7.15 -3.69 14.86
N ASP A 51 7.59 -4.84 15.35
CA ASP A 51 9.01 -5.10 15.69
C ASP A 51 9.88 -5.35 14.42
N ILE A 52 9.82 -4.42 13.48
CA ILE A 52 10.50 -4.47 12.18
C ILE A 52 12.00 -4.22 12.33
N ALA A 53 12.40 -3.39 13.30
CA ALA A 53 13.80 -3.05 13.55
C ALA A 53 14.68 -4.27 13.89
N LYS A 54 14.09 -5.34 14.44
CA LYS A 54 14.76 -6.61 14.76
C LYS A 54 14.55 -7.69 13.70
N SER A 55 13.91 -7.36 12.59
CA SER A 55 13.59 -8.33 11.54
C SER A 55 14.84 -8.78 10.79
N ASN A 56 14.93 -10.08 10.54
CA ASN A 56 16.00 -10.63 9.72
C ASN A 56 15.84 -10.24 8.23
N PRO A 57 16.88 -10.41 7.40
CA PRO A 57 16.82 -10.01 5.98
C PRO A 57 15.68 -10.67 5.18
N ASN A 58 15.30 -11.91 5.51
CA ASN A 58 14.20 -12.60 4.85
C ASN A 58 12.84 -11.97 5.20
N VAL A 59 12.66 -11.56 6.46
CA VAL A 59 11.46 -10.83 6.90
C VAL A 59 11.42 -9.45 6.27
N MET A 60 12.55 -8.73 6.21
CA MET A 60 12.59 -7.44 5.52
C MET A 60 12.25 -7.55 4.03
N LYS A 61 12.74 -8.59 3.34
CA LYS A 61 12.36 -8.88 1.96
C LYS A 61 10.86 -9.16 1.83
N ALA A 62 10.25 -9.84 2.81
CA ALA A 62 8.81 -10.07 2.83
C ALA A 62 8.02 -8.77 3.01
N ILE A 63 8.48 -7.87 3.88
CA ILE A 63 7.89 -6.54 4.10
C ILE A 63 7.97 -5.68 2.82
N ASP A 64 9.15 -5.61 2.18
CA ASP A 64 9.33 -4.91 0.90
C ASP A 64 8.41 -5.47 -0.20
N ASN A 65 8.22 -6.79 -0.25
CA ASN A 65 7.25 -7.40 -1.16
C ASN A 65 5.80 -7.01 -0.83
N MET A 66 5.43 -6.88 0.45
CA MET A 66 4.09 -6.40 0.82
C MET A 66 3.87 -4.95 0.39
N PHE A 67 4.87 -4.08 0.56
CA PHE A 67 4.82 -2.72 0.04
C PHE A 67 4.64 -2.68 -1.47
N LYS A 68 5.40 -3.48 -2.23
CA LYS A 68 5.22 -3.61 -3.69
C LYS A 68 3.80 -4.01 -4.05
N SER A 69 3.26 -5.04 -3.40
CA SER A 69 1.90 -5.50 -3.68
C SER A 69 0.86 -4.42 -3.40
N ARG A 70 0.96 -3.73 -2.26
CA ARG A 70 0.03 -2.65 -1.89
C ARG A 70 0.14 -1.44 -2.80
N PHE A 71 1.34 -1.11 -3.27
CA PHE A 71 1.54 -0.06 -4.25
C PHE A 71 0.81 -0.36 -5.57
N TRP A 72 0.92 -1.59 -6.06
CA TRP A 72 0.23 -2.02 -7.28
C TRP A 72 -1.29 -2.04 -7.12
N GLU A 73 -1.79 -2.56 -6.01
CA GLU A 73 -3.22 -2.58 -5.69
C GLU A 73 -3.78 -1.16 -5.64
N TRP A 74 -3.13 -0.25 -4.90
CA TRP A 74 -3.54 1.15 -4.84
C TRP A 74 -3.51 1.84 -6.21
N LYS A 75 -2.49 1.56 -7.03
CA LYS A 75 -2.39 2.13 -8.37
C LYS A 75 -3.52 1.64 -9.28
N PHE A 76 -3.85 0.35 -9.22
CA PHE A 76 -4.98 -0.23 -9.94
C PHE A 76 -6.30 0.38 -9.47
N ASP A 77 -6.52 0.48 -8.15
CA ASP A 77 -7.72 1.12 -7.57
C ASP A 77 -7.89 2.55 -8.11
N ASN A 78 -6.82 3.36 -8.14
CA ASN A 78 -6.88 4.73 -8.67
C ASN A 78 -7.17 4.78 -10.17
N GLN A 79 -6.61 3.85 -10.95
CA GLN A 79 -6.89 3.75 -12.38
C GLN A 79 -8.37 3.44 -12.62
N CYS A 80 -8.93 2.45 -11.90
CA CYS A 80 -10.34 2.13 -12.00
C CYS A 80 -11.25 3.31 -11.60
N VAL A 81 -10.91 4.03 -10.54
CA VAL A 81 -11.66 5.24 -10.15
C VAL A 81 -11.59 6.31 -11.24
N ALA A 82 -10.42 6.53 -11.83
CA ALA A 82 -10.24 7.51 -12.91
C ALA A 82 -11.03 7.12 -14.18
N GLU A 83 -11.07 5.83 -14.53
CA GLU A 83 -11.86 5.32 -15.67
C GLU A 83 -13.37 5.47 -15.44
N LEU A 84 -13.85 5.18 -14.23
CA LEU A 84 -15.26 5.39 -13.86
C LEU A 84 -15.68 6.87 -13.92
N GLN A 85 -14.74 7.79 -13.64
CA GLN A 85 -14.98 9.24 -13.75
C GLN A 85 -14.90 9.74 -15.19
N GLN A 86 -14.36 8.94 -16.12
CA GLN A 86 -14.31 9.26 -17.55
C GLN A 86 -15.52 8.74 -18.33
N GLU A 87 -16.42 7.95 -17.73
CA GLU A 87 -17.69 7.59 -18.37
C GLU A 87 -18.46 8.89 -18.65
N PRO A 88 -18.56 9.32 -19.93
CA PRO A 88 -19.26 10.53 -20.23
C PRO A 88 -20.74 10.26 -19.97
N GLU A 89 -21.37 11.20 -19.30
CA GLU A 89 -22.81 11.34 -19.15
C GLU A 89 -23.45 11.45 -20.55
N LEU A 90 -23.49 10.34 -21.29
CA LEU A 90 -24.15 10.22 -22.57
C LEU A 90 -25.48 9.55 -22.32
N LEU A 91 -26.50 10.37 -22.11
CA LEU A 91 -27.74 10.39 -22.90
C LEU A 91 -28.92 10.92 -22.06
N GLU A 92 -28.89 12.20 -21.68
CA GLU A 92 -30.12 12.96 -21.40
C GLU A 92 -30.15 14.20 -22.29
N LYS A 93 -30.46 13.98 -23.57
CA LYS A 93 -31.07 14.99 -24.44
C LYS A 93 -32.14 14.28 -25.28
N GLU A 94 -33.35 14.22 -24.71
CA GLU A 94 -34.60 14.07 -25.47
C GLU A 94 -34.91 15.36 -26.26
#